data_AF-A0A7R9BYN2-F1
#
_entry.id   AF-A0A7R9BYN2-F1
#
_cell.length_a   1.000
_cell.length_b   1.000
_cell.length_c   1.000
_cell.angle_alpha   90.00
_cell.angle_beta   90.00
_cell.angle_gamma   90.00
#
_symmetry.space_group_name_H-M   'P 1'
#
loop_
_entity.id
_entity.type
_entity.pdbx_description
1 polymer ?
#
loop_
_entity_poly.entity_id
_entity_poly.type
_entity_poly.pdbx_seq_one_letter_code
_entity_poly.pdbx_strand_id
1 'polypeptide(L)'
;MNKLASDWFSELSPLWPHQCFSIKVKSVLHEEQSKYQNIVVLDSEVYGHVLTLDGVIQCTERDEFSYQEMISFLPLTSHADPKKVGWLVMIDH
;
A
#
# COMPACT_ATOMS: atom_id res chain seq x y z
N MET A 1 6.13 -8.82 12.20
CA MET A 1 4.74 -9.06 11.75
C MET A 1 3.83 -9.34 12.94
N ASN A 2 2.83 -8.49 13.17
CA ASN A 2 1.81 -8.72 14.20
C ASN A 2 0.80 -9.77 13.69
N LYS A 3 1.05 -11.05 13.99
CA LYS A 3 0.21 -12.20 13.59
C LYS A 3 -0.84 -12.46 14.67
N LEU A 4 -2.11 -12.13 14.41
CA LEU A 4 -3.25 -12.56 15.24
C LEU A 4 -3.71 -14.01 14.92
N ALA A 5 -3.29 -14.54 13.77
CA ALA A 5 -3.36 -15.95 13.36
C ALA A 5 -2.21 -16.22 12.37
N SER A 6 -1.81 -17.49 12.17
CA SER A 6 -0.61 -17.88 11.39
C SER A 6 -0.50 -17.22 10.01
N ASP A 7 -1.66 -16.98 9.37
CA ASP A 7 -1.80 -16.64 7.95
C ASP A 7 -2.54 -15.32 7.68
N TRP A 8 -2.69 -14.46 8.71
CA TRP A 8 -3.31 -13.14 8.56
C TRP A 8 -2.29 -12.02 8.78
N PHE A 9 -2.30 -11.05 7.88
CA PHE A 9 -1.61 -9.78 8.04
C PHE A 9 -2.61 -8.75 8.57
N SER A 10 -2.30 -8.13 9.71
CA SER A 10 -3.11 -7.09 10.32
C SER A 10 -2.34 -5.78 10.34
N GLU A 11 -2.90 -4.77 9.68
CA GLU A 11 -2.38 -3.41 9.67
C GLU A 11 -2.70 -2.72 11.00
N LEU A 12 -1.66 -2.46 11.79
CA LEU A 12 -1.75 -1.80 13.08
C LEU A 12 -0.90 -0.54 13.06
N SER A 13 -1.51 0.60 13.39
CA SER A 13 -0.82 1.88 13.42
C SER A 13 -1.27 2.73 14.61
N PRO A 14 -0.36 3.52 15.21
CA PRO A 14 -0.74 4.50 16.22
C PRO A 14 -1.65 5.61 15.66
N LEU A 15 -1.73 5.78 14.34
CA LEU A 15 -2.61 6.78 13.71
C LEU A 15 -4.10 6.38 13.76
N TRP A 16 -4.41 5.08 13.90
CA TRP A 16 -5.78 4.56 14.04
C TRP A 16 -5.87 3.55 15.20
N PRO A 17 -5.82 4.02 16.46
CA PRO A 17 -5.83 3.14 17.62
C PRO A 17 -7.14 2.34 17.70
N HIS A 18 -7.04 1.09 18.15
CA HIS A 18 -8.16 0.15 18.35
C HIS A 18 -8.91 -0.30 17.09
N GLN A 19 -8.44 0.06 15.90
CA GLN A 19 -8.94 -0.43 14.63
C GLN A 19 -7.81 -1.11 13.87
N CYS A 20 -8.13 -2.13 13.08
CA CYS A 20 -7.18 -2.71 12.15
C CYS A 20 -7.90 -3.23 10.91
N PHE A 21 -7.20 -3.20 9.78
CA PHE A 21 -7.61 -3.92 8.58
C PHE A 21 -6.76 -5.18 8.47
N SER A 22 -7.40 -6.33 8.21
CA SER A 22 -6.71 -7.61 8.14
C SER A 22 -6.95 -8.29 6.80
N ILE A 23 -5.87 -8.76 6.17
CA ILE A 23 -5.88 -9.48 4.91
C ILE A 23 -5.32 -10.88 5.14
N LYS A 24 -5.95 -11.89 4.53
CA LYS A 24 -5.44 -13.25 4.56
C LYS A 24 -4.32 -13.43 3.53
N VAL A 25 -3.17 -13.88 4.02
CA VAL A 25 -1.92 -14.01 3.26
C VAL A 25 -1.76 -15.45 2.80
N LYS A 26 -1.47 -15.64 1.51
CA LYS A 26 -1.05 -16.92 0.93
C LYS A 26 0.44 -17.15 1.19
N SER A 27 1.27 -16.16 0.87
CA SER A 27 2.72 -16.21 1.03
C SER A 27 3.34 -14.82 1.09
N VAL A 28 4.52 -14.72 1.70
CA VAL A 28 5.37 -13.52 1.62
C VAL A 28 6.23 -13.65 0.37
N LEU A 29 6.15 -12.67 -0.54
CA LEU A 29 6.90 -12.67 -1.79
C LEU A 29 8.26 -11.98 -1.63
N HIS A 30 8.31 -10.92 -0.84
CA HIS A 30 9.53 -10.16 -0.56
C HIS A 30 9.44 -9.52 0.83
N GLU A 31 10.55 -9.49 1.56
CA GLU A 31 10.69 -8.75 2.82
C GLU A 31 12.11 -8.22 2.93
N GLU A 32 12.24 -6.90 3.08
CA GLU A 32 13.53 -6.22 3.11
C GLU A 32 13.47 -4.99 4.03
N GLN A 33 14.49 -4.84 4.87
CA GLN A 33 14.72 -3.61 5.62
C GLN A 33 15.63 -2.70 4.80
N SER A 34 15.08 -1.62 4.27
CA SER A 34 15.85 -0.59 3.59
C SER A 34 16.48 0.40 4.58
N LYS A 35 17.21 1.38 4.04
CA LYS A 35 17.73 2.51 4.80
C LYS A 35 16.63 3.37 5.43
N TYR A 36 15.45 3.42 4.83
CA TYR A 36 14.39 4.36 5.22
C TYR A 36 13.19 3.67 5.86
N GLN A 37 12.88 2.43 5.46
CA GLN A 37 11.64 1.75 5.85
C GLN A 37 11.74 0.23 5.64
N ASN A 38 10.84 -0.51 6.26
CA ASN A 38 10.65 -1.93 6.05
C ASN A 38 9.68 -2.17 4.88
N ILE A 39 10.15 -2.79 3.81
CA ILE A 39 9.39 -3.09 2.61
C ILE A 39 8.95 -4.55 2.65
N VAL A 40 7.65 -4.81 2.52
CA VAL A 40 7.12 -6.18 2.42
C VAL A 40 6.12 -6.26 1.28
N VAL A 41 6.29 -7.27 0.44
CA VAL A 41 5.34 -7.65 -0.61
C VAL A 41 4.71 -8.98 -0.25
N LEU A 42 3.39 -9.00 -0.17
CA LEU A 42 2.59 -10.16 0.21
C LEU A 42 1.73 -10.62 -0.97
N ASP A 43 1.55 -11.92 -1.12
CA ASP A 43 0.49 -12.49 -1.96
C ASP A 43 -0.73 -12.77 -1.06
N SER A 44 -1.87 -12.16 -1.39
CA SER A 44 -3.10 -12.31 -0.62
C SER A 44 -4.10 -13.25 -1.29
N GLU A 45 -5.06 -13.77 -0.51
CA GLU A 45 -6.09 -14.65 -1.08
C GLU A 45 -6.99 -13.94 -2.11
N VAL A 46 -7.32 -12.68 -1.85
CA VAL A 46 -8.44 -11.98 -2.51
C VAL A 46 -8.04 -10.65 -3.15
N TYR A 47 -6.97 -10.00 -2.67
CA TYR A 47 -6.55 -8.66 -3.08
C TYR A 47 -5.35 -8.66 -4.05
N GLY A 48 -4.88 -9.85 -4.46
CA GLY A 48 -3.68 -10.00 -5.29
C GLY A 48 -2.41 -9.69 -4.50
N HIS A 49 -1.42 -9.10 -5.17
CA HIS A 49 -0.22 -8.59 -4.51
C HIS A 49 -0.52 -7.35 -3.67
N VAL A 50 0.08 -7.31 -2.48
CA VAL A 50 -0.09 -6.23 -1.50
C VAL A 50 1.28 -5.68 -1.14
N LEU A 51 1.49 -4.38 -1.37
CA LEU A 51 2.68 -3.67 -0.93
C LEU A 51 2.44 -3.04 0.44
N THR A 52 3.34 -3.31 1.37
CA THR A 52 3.32 -2.66 2.70
C THR A 52 4.67 -2.02 2.99
N LEU A 53 4.62 -0.83 3.58
CA LEU A 53 5.79 -0.07 4.04
C LEU A 53 5.61 0.21 5.53
N ASP A 54 6.59 -0.19 6.34
CA ASP A 54 6.55 -0.13 7.82
C ASP A 54 5.28 -0.73 8.44
N GLY A 55 4.73 -1.76 7.78
CA GLY A 55 3.51 -2.44 8.23
C GLY A 55 2.20 -1.74 7.87
N VAL A 56 2.25 -0.66 7.08
CA VAL A 56 1.09 0.05 6.53
C VAL A 56 0.91 -0.32 5.06
N ILE A 57 -0.32 -0.66 4.66
CA ILE A 57 -0.65 -1.04 3.29
C ILE A 57 -0.61 0.22 2.41
N GLN A 58 0.15 0.16 1.33
CA GLN A 58 0.26 1.27 0.37
C GLN A 58 -0.64 1.08 -0.83
N CYS A 59 -0.72 -0.15 -1.35
CA CYS A 59 -1.61 -0.50 -2.44
C CYS A 59 -1.89 -2.01 -2.46
N THR A 60 -3.01 -2.36 -3.08
CA THR A 60 -3.32 -3.72 -3.49
C THR A 60 -3.75 -3.72 -4.96
N GLU A 61 -3.44 -4.79 -5.70
CA GLU A 61 -3.81 -4.90 -7.11
C GLU A 61 -5.32 -4.76 -7.35
N ARG A 62 -6.13 -5.16 -6.35
CA ARG A 62 -7.59 -5.16 -6.48
C ARG A 62 -8.21 -3.77 -6.38
N ASP A 63 -7.63 -2.84 -5.64
CA ASP A 63 -8.25 -1.54 -5.32
C ASP A 63 -7.40 -0.31 -5.65
N GLU A 64 -6.15 -0.49 -6.07
CA GLU A 64 -5.23 0.61 -6.37
C GLU A 64 -5.77 1.62 -7.39
N PHE A 65 -6.58 1.16 -8.36
CA PHE A 65 -7.16 2.01 -9.40
C PHE A 65 -7.97 3.15 -8.78
N SER A 66 -8.69 2.88 -7.69
CA SER A 66 -9.54 3.89 -7.05
C SER A 66 -8.72 5.06 -6.50
N TYR A 67 -7.57 4.78 -5.90
CA TYR A 67 -6.67 5.82 -5.40
C TYR A 67 -5.89 6.46 -6.54
N GLN A 68 -5.28 5.66 -7.42
CA GLN A 68 -4.42 6.14 -8.51
C GLN A 68 -5.17 7.00 -9.52
N GLU A 69 -6.38 6.59 -9.93
CA GLU A 69 -7.21 7.38 -10.84
C GLU A 69 -7.69 8.67 -10.17
N MET A 70 -8.09 8.62 -8.91
CA MET A 70 -8.56 9.81 -8.20
C MET A 70 -7.45 10.84 -8.00
N ILE A 71 -6.28 10.43 -7.52
CA ILE A 71 -5.16 11.36 -7.29
C ILE A 71 -4.59 11.90 -8.62
N SER A 72 -4.68 11.14 -9.71
CA SER A 72 -4.24 11.57 -11.03
C SER A 72 -5.27 12.46 -11.72
N PHE A 73 -6.50 11.98 -11.88
CA PHE A 73 -7.47 12.62 -12.74
C PHE A 73 -8.10 13.84 -12.10
N LEU A 74 -8.37 13.86 -10.78
CA LEU A 74 -8.94 15.06 -10.14
C LEU A 74 -8.15 16.35 -10.45
N PRO A 75 -6.81 16.41 -10.27
CA PRO A 75 -6.05 17.61 -10.64
C PRO A 75 -5.93 17.79 -12.15
N LEU A 76 -5.77 16.71 -12.94
CA LEU A 76 -5.57 16.81 -14.39
C LEU A 76 -6.82 17.31 -15.12
N THR A 77 -8.01 16.87 -14.72
CA THR A 77 -9.28 17.27 -15.36
C THR A 77 -9.76 18.63 -14.88
N SER A 78 -9.22 19.14 -13.77
CA SER A 78 -9.57 20.47 -13.23
C SER A 78 -8.77 21.60 -13.90
N HIS A 79 -7.72 21.29 -14.65
CA HIS A 79 -6.92 22.25 -15.41
C HIS A 79 -7.21 22.12 -16.91
N ALA A 80 -7.38 23.23 -17.63
CA ALA A 80 -7.85 23.20 -19.03
C ALA A 80 -6.86 22.56 -20.03
N ASP A 81 -5.55 22.70 -19.79
CA ASP A 81 -4.50 22.15 -20.67
C ASP A 81 -3.20 21.89 -19.87
N PRO A 82 -3.15 20.83 -19.03
CA PRO A 82 -1.99 20.53 -18.20
C PRO A 82 -0.81 20.04 -19.04
N LYS A 83 0.30 20.80 -19.05
CA LYS A 83 1.51 20.49 -19.87
C LYS A 83 2.72 20.02 -19.08
N LYS A 84 2.77 20.34 -17.79
CA LYS A 84 3.87 19.99 -16.88
C LYS A 84 3.28 19.53 -15.56
N VAL A 85 3.55 18.28 -15.20
CA VAL A 85 3.01 17.61 -14.02
C VAL A 85 4.17 16.99 -13.27
N GLY A 86 4.28 17.29 -11.98
CA GLY A 86 5.31 16.71 -11.11
C GLY A 86 4.71 15.65 -10.20
N TRP A 87 5.36 14.49 -10.13
CA TRP A 87 5.00 13.40 -9.23
C TRP A 87 6.11 13.24 -8.19
N LEU A 88 5.74 13.30 -6.92
CA LEU A 88 6.66 13.01 -5.82
C LEU A 88 6.31 11.63 -5.27
N VAL A 89 7.27 10.71 -5.38
CA VAL A 89 7.16 9.35 -4.84
C VAL A 89 8.36 9.11 -3.94
N MET A 90 8.11 8.57 -2.75
CA MET A 90 9.12 8.23 -1.74
C MET A 90 9.11 6.72 -1.52
N ILE A 91 9.50 5.98 -2.55
CA ILE A 91 9.79 4.54 -2.44
C ILE A 91 11.29 4.43 -2.69
N ASP A 92 11.97 3.63 -1.87
CA ASP A 92 13.44 3.55 -1.82
C ASP A 92 14.07 3.32 -3.21
N HIS A 93 15.31 3.78 -3.38
CA HIS A 93 16.10 3.63 -4.61
C HIS A 93 16.75 2.25 -4.74
#